data_AF-A0A1I4TKA9-F1
#
_entry.id   AF-A0A1I4TKA9-F1
#
_cell.length_a   1.000
_cell.length_b   1.000
_cell.length_c   1.000
_cell.angle_alpha   90.00
_cell.angle_beta   90.00
_cell.angle_gamma   90.00
#
_symmetry.space_group_name_H-M   'P 1'
#
loop_
_entity.id
_entity.type
_entity.pdbx_description
1 polymer ?
#
loop_
_entity_poly.entity_id
_entity_poly.type
_entity_poly.pdbx_seq_one_letter_code
_entity_poly.pdbx_strand_id
1 'polypeptide(L)'
;MEDRTGEVARRLATDPRVVAVLVGAPWHPAAGGPEPDADPAEERGARGQVYVGVPSPAELRALDLPVDGLRHFGLTPAELRAGGWTDADLRSAGLTPPGAAPDPVEWFVAGEPAQLMLGLAPHGPPLLARPEPRWDGHRPVLDPADTAEVPGLLACTDPESEQGLQVTAVRDGLLRRARRRLVHCALCHVLVHRADTTHGACHGCAGRWLGIVH
;
A
#
# COMPACT_ATOMS: atom_id res chain seq x y z
N MET A 1 -15.21 -13.16 -7.27
CA MET A 1 -14.16 -12.38 -6.59
C MET A 1 -14.27 -12.73 -5.11
N GLU A 2 -13.18 -13.17 -4.47
CA GLU A 2 -13.23 -13.64 -3.07
C GLU A 2 -13.14 -12.45 -2.11
N ASP A 3 -14.11 -12.30 -1.21
CA ASP A 3 -14.14 -11.23 -0.21
C ASP A 3 -13.04 -11.43 0.84
N ARG A 4 -12.15 -10.44 0.95
CA ARG A 4 -10.97 -10.42 1.83
C ARG A 4 -11.10 -9.45 3.00
N THR A 5 -12.29 -8.93 3.27
CA THR A 5 -12.53 -7.94 4.35
C THR A 5 -12.06 -8.44 5.73
N GLY A 6 -12.30 -9.72 6.05
CA GLY A 6 -11.84 -10.32 7.31
C GLY A 6 -10.31 -10.46 7.42
N GLU A 7 -9.61 -10.64 6.29
CA GLU A 7 -8.15 -10.67 6.27
C GLU A 7 -7.56 -9.28 6.49
N VAL A 8 -8.09 -8.29 5.77
CA VAL A 8 -7.71 -6.88 5.91
C VAL A 8 -7.87 -6.42 7.36
N ALA A 9 -9.02 -6.72 7.98
CA ALA A 9 -9.30 -6.37 9.36
C ALA A 9 -8.28 -6.96 10.35
N ARG A 10 -7.91 -8.24 10.18
CA ARG A 10 -6.88 -8.89 11.01
C ARG A 10 -5.51 -8.21 10.87
N ARG A 11 -5.09 -7.87 9.64
CA ARG A 11 -3.78 -7.21 9.39
C ARG A 11 -3.72 -5.80 9.94
N LEU A 12 -4.85 -5.10 10.00
CA LEU A 12 -4.98 -3.79 10.63
C LEU A 12 -5.13 -3.85 12.16
N ALA A 13 -5.28 -5.05 12.74
CA ALA A 13 -5.66 -5.26 14.13
C ALA A 13 -6.93 -4.49 14.53
N THR A 14 -7.91 -4.42 13.62
CA THR A 14 -9.15 -3.63 13.76
C THR A 14 -10.38 -4.52 13.55
N ASP A 15 -11.51 -4.21 14.22
CA ASP A 15 -12.75 -4.95 14.02
C ASP A 15 -13.25 -4.83 12.56
N PRO A 16 -13.65 -5.93 11.89
CA PRO A 16 -14.08 -5.88 10.49
C PRO A 16 -15.29 -4.97 10.25
N ARG A 17 -16.15 -4.75 11.24
CA ARG A 17 -17.26 -3.79 11.15
C ARG A 17 -16.75 -2.35 11.15
N VAL A 18 -15.72 -2.05 11.93
CA VAL A 18 -15.08 -0.73 11.96
C VAL A 18 -14.36 -0.48 10.63
N VAL A 19 -13.65 -1.48 10.08
CA VAL A 19 -13.07 -1.39 8.73
C VAL A 19 -14.17 -1.14 7.69
N ALA A 20 -15.27 -1.88 7.73
CA ALA A 20 -16.38 -1.70 6.79
C ALA A 20 -17.01 -0.30 6.90
N VAL A 21 -17.14 0.26 8.11
CA VAL A 21 -17.68 1.60 8.34
C VAL A 21 -16.71 2.69 7.90
N LEU A 22 -15.41 2.55 8.18
CA LEU A 22 -14.41 3.59 7.94
C LEU A 22 -13.88 3.61 6.51
N VAL A 23 -13.68 2.46 5.90
CA VAL A 23 -13.08 2.35 4.56
C VAL A 23 -13.93 1.56 3.56
N GLY A 24 -15.07 1.00 3.98
CA GLY A 24 -15.97 0.25 3.09
C GLY A 24 -15.63 -1.24 3.04
N ALA A 25 -16.48 -2.00 2.34
CA ALA A 25 -16.38 -3.44 2.08
C ALA A 25 -17.38 -3.80 0.96
N PRO A 26 -17.25 -4.95 0.26
CA PRO A 26 -16.20 -5.97 0.37
C PRO A 26 -14.89 -5.57 -0.32
N TRP A 27 -13.77 -6.14 0.15
CA TRP A 27 -12.43 -5.93 -0.40
C TRP A 27 -11.95 -7.12 -1.20
N HIS A 28 -11.22 -6.85 -2.28
CA HIS A 28 -10.63 -7.87 -3.16
C HIS A 28 -9.18 -7.51 -3.49
N PRO A 29 -8.30 -8.48 -3.76
CA PRO A 29 -6.92 -8.18 -4.14
C PRO A 29 -6.88 -7.42 -5.47
N ALA A 30 -6.02 -6.40 -5.57
CA ALA A 30 -5.69 -5.79 -6.86
C ALA A 30 -4.76 -6.73 -7.62
N ALA A 31 -5.05 -7.03 -8.89
CA ALA A 31 -4.20 -7.91 -9.69
C ALA A 31 -2.82 -7.26 -9.95
N GLY A 32 -1.72 -7.97 -9.65
CA GLY A 32 -0.35 -7.60 -10.07
C GLY A 32 0.66 -7.29 -8.97
N GLY A 33 0.79 -8.13 -7.94
CA GLY A 33 1.90 -8.02 -6.97
C GLY A 33 3.24 -8.53 -7.55
N PRO A 34 4.40 -7.94 -7.19
CA PRO A 34 5.71 -8.40 -7.67
C PRO A 34 6.24 -9.62 -6.89
N GLU A 35 6.83 -10.61 -7.58
CA GLU A 35 7.62 -11.71 -7.01
C GLU A 35 9.10 -11.28 -6.80
N PRO A 36 9.79 -11.70 -5.71
CA PRO A 36 11.17 -11.29 -5.45
C PRO A 36 12.18 -12.42 -5.78
N ASP A 37 13.25 -12.09 -6.53
CA ASP A 37 14.43 -12.94 -6.65
C ASP A 37 15.75 -12.13 -6.71
N ALA A 38 16.73 -12.65 -5.95
CA ALA A 38 18.21 -12.63 -6.05
C ALA A 38 19.12 -11.41 -5.68
N ASP A 39 19.93 -11.70 -4.63
CA ASP A 39 21.25 -11.30 -4.08
C ASP A 39 22.18 -10.17 -4.65
N PRO A 40 23.07 -9.59 -3.78
CA PRO A 40 23.80 -8.33 -4.01
C PRO A 40 25.28 -8.47 -4.43
N ALA A 41 25.86 -7.36 -4.93
CA ALA A 41 27.25 -7.21 -5.36
C ALA A 41 28.14 -6.45 -4.34
N GLU A 42 29.44 -6.76 -4.41
CA GLU A 42 30.54 -6.50 -3.47
C GLU A 42 31.00 -5.05 -3.17
N GLU A 43 31.55 -4.94 -1.95
CA GLU A 43 32.54 -4.07 -1.31
C GLU A 43 33.21 -2.86 -2.03
N ARG A 44 33.46 -1.80 -1.22
CA ARG A 44 34.78 -1.13 -1.09
C ARG A 44 34.84 -0.11 0.07
N GLY A 45 35.84 -0.29 0.96
CA GLY A 45 36.80 0.77 1.33
C GLY A 45 36.57 1.65 2.57
N ALA A 46 37.21 1.29 3.68
CA ALA A 46 37.29 1.93 5.01
C ALA A 46 37.84 3.37 5.07
N ARG A 47 37.45 4.13 6.13
CA ARG A 47 38.34 4.90 7.05
C ARG A 47 37.68 5.08 8.43
N GLY A 48 38.42 4.82 9.51
CA GLY A 48 37.90 4.69 10.87
C GLY A 48 37.85 5.96 11.73
N GLN A 49 37.11 5.86 12.85
CA GLN A 49 37.18 6.73 14.04
C GLN A 49 36.94 5.92 15.32
N VAL A 50 37.48 6.41 16.43
CA VAL A 50 37.59 5.78 17.76
C VAL A 50 36.29 5.98 18.57
N TYR A 51 35.78 4.91 19.22
CA TYR A 51 34.51 4.88 19.97
C TYR A 51 34.68 5.21 21.47
N VAL A 52 33.77 6.03 22.01
CA VAL A 52 33.30 5.93 23.41
C VAL A 52 32.08 5.02 23.36
N GLY A 53 32.11 3.91 24.11
CA GLY A 53 31.37 2.67 23.83
C GLY A 53 29.86 2.78 23.67
N VAL A 54 29.42 3.09 22.45
CA VAL A 54 28.21 2.52 21.85
C VAL A 54 28.66 1.21 21.20
N PRO A 55 28.06 0.05 21.52
CA PRO A 55 28.40 -1.20 20.85
C PRO A 55 28.25 -1.02 19.34
N SER A 56 29.25 -1.49 18.60
CA SER A 56 29.21 -1.49 17.15
C SER A 56 27.98 -2.28 16.67
N PRO A 57 27.41 -1.94 15.51
CA PRO A 57 26.24 -2.65 15.01
C PRO A 57 26.46 -4.16 14.81
N ALA A 58 27.70 -4.58 14.55
CA ALA A 58 28.08 -5.99 14.50
C ALA A 58 28.04 -6.65 15.90
N GLU A 59 28.45 -5.93 16.95
CA GLU A 59 28.33 -6.39 18.34
C GLU A 59 26.86 -6.49 18.77
N LEU A 60 26.00 -5.55 18.35
CA LEU A 60 24.55 -5.62 18.60
C LEU A 60 23.92 -6.87 17.98
N ARG A 61 24.35 -7.24 16.77
CA ARG A 61 23.90 -8.47 16.09
C ARG A 61 24.42 -9.73 16.77
N ALA A 62 25.67 -9.71 17.23
CA ALA A 62 26.29 -10.83 17.96
C ALA A 62 25.66 -11.05 19.35
N LEU A 63 25.03 -10.02 19.92
CA LEU A 63 24.32 -10.06 21.20
C LEU A 63 22.83 -10.49 21.07
N ASP A 64 22.37 -10.82 19.85
CA ASP A 64 20.98 -11.24 19.56
C ASP A 64 19.92 -10.30 20.13
N LEU A 65 20.20 -8.99 20.10
CA LEU A 65 19.30 -7.97 20.60
C LEU A 65 18.08 -7.85 19.68
N PRO A 66 16.86 -7.68 20.24
CA PRO A 66 15.66 -7.46 19.45
C PRO A 66 15.78 -6.17 18.64
N VAL A 67 15.35 -6.26 17.38
CA VAL A 67 15.43 -5.22 16.37
C VAL A 67 14.80 -3.89 16.83
N ASP A 68 13.74 -3.96 17.63
CA ASP A 68 13.05 -2.80 18.22
C ASP A 68 13.97 -1.93 19.10
N GLY A 69 15.02 -2.53 19.69
CA GLY A 69 15.99 -1.84 20.54
C GLY A 69 17.01 -0.99 19.77
N LEU A 70 17.14 -1.17 18.45
CA LEU A 70 18.18 -0.53 17.64
C LEU A 70 18.08 1.00 17.62
N ARG A 71 16.86 1.55 17.69
CA ARG A 71 16.63 3.00 17.72
C ARG A 71 17.29 3.71 18.91
N HIS A 72 17.51 2.99 20.02
CA HIS A 72 17.99 3.59 21.26
C HIS A 72 19.52 3.76 21.30
N PHE A 73 20.25 3.14 20.38
CA PHE A 73 21.71 3.21 20.34
C PHE A 73 22.26 4.42 19.57
N GLY A 74 21.39 5.30 19.06
CA GLY A 74 21.80 6.52 18.34
C GLY A 74 22.55 6.27 17.02
N LEU A 75 22.57 5.02 16.55
CA LEU A 75 23.18 4.61 15.29
C LEU A 75 22.28 4.98 14.12
N THR A 76 22.89 5.51 13.07
CA THR A 76 22.20 5.80 11.81
C THR A 76 21.86 4.50 11.07
N PRO A 77 20.82 4.49 10.20
CA PRO A 77 20.51 3.32 9.38
C PRO A 77 21.69 2.88 8.50
N ALA A 78 22.54 3.82 8.07
CA ALA A 78 23.74 3.53 7.30
C ALA A 78 24.79 2.78 8.13
N GLU A 79 24.98 3.15 9.40
CA GLU A 79 25.89 2.45 10.32
C GLU A 79 25.35 1.05 10.66
N LEU A 80 24.05 0.91 10.91
CA LEU A 80 23.45 -0.40 11.19
C LEU A 80 23.58 -1.35 9.99
N ARG A 81 23.36 -0.88 8.76
CA ARG A 81 23.64 -1.67 7.54
C ARG A 81 25.10 -2.11 7.47
N ALA A 82 26.03 -1.20 7.79
CA ALA A 82 27.46 -1.51 7.74
C ALA A 82 27.85 -2.62 8.74
N GLY A 83 27.08 -2.83 9.81
CA GLY A 83 27.25 -3.97 10.73
C GLY A 83 26.39 -5.19 10.42
N GLY A 84 25.80 -5.29 9.23
CA GLY A 84 25.14 -6.49 8.73
C GLY A 84 23.66 -6.63 9.09
N TRP A 85 23.01 -5.54 9.52
CA TRP A 85 21.55 -5.49 9.66
C TRP A 85 20.87 -5.33 8.29
N THR A 86 19.80 -6.09 8.05
CA THR A 86 19.09 -6.05 6.77
C THR A 86 18.14 -4.85 6.69
N ASP A 87 17.77 -4.44 5.48
CA ASP A 87 16.75 -3.39 5.28
C ASP A 87 15.41 -3.75 5.92
N ALA A 88 15.08 -5.04 6.03
CA ALA A 88 13.90 -5.51 6.74
C ALA A 88 14.02 -5.26 8.25
N ASP A 89 15.18 -5.55 8.84
CA ASP A 89 15.43 -5.28 10.26
C ASP A 89 15.40 -3.78 10.57
N LEU A 90 16.00 -2.96 9.72
CA LEU A 90 15.96 -1.52 9.93
C LEU A 90 14.53 -0.99 9.86
N ARG A 91 13.72 -1.48 8.93
CA ARG A 91 12.31 -1.10 8.79
C ARG A 91 11.44 -1.61 9.94
N SER A 92 11.68 -2.80 10.48
CA SER A 92 10.97 -3.27 11.68
C SER A 92 11.38 -2.48 12.92
N ALA A 93 12.65 -2.04 13.00
CA ALA A 93 13.09 -1.00 13.93
C ALA A 93 12.56 0.40 13.56
N GLY A 94 11.71 0.54 12.55
CA GLY A 94 11.14 1.79 12.03
C GLY A 94 12.16 2.84 11.58
N LEU A 95 13.36 2.42 11.21
CA LEU A 95 14.40 3.23 10.61
C LEU A 95 14.30 3.10 9.09
N THR A 96 13.98 4.21 8.40
CA THR A 96 13.97 4.21 6.92
C THR A 96 15.37 4.41 6.40
N PRO A 97 15.96 3.42 5.71
CA PRO A 97 17.33 3.57 5.26
C PRO A 97 17.41 4.47 4.00
N PRO A 98 18.46 5.29 3.84
CA PRO A 98 18.66 6.07 2.63
C PRO A 98 18.77 5.15 1.40
N GLY A 99 18.02 5.44 0.35
CA GLY A 99 18.04 4.70 -0.92
C GLY A 99 17.33 3.34 -0.91
N ALA A 100 16.65 2.96 0.18
CA ALA A 100 15.78 1.77 0.17
C ALA A 100 14.61 1.99 -0.80
N ALA A 101 14.32 0.99 -1.63
CA ALA A 101 13.08 0.96 -2.38
C ALA A 101 11.90 0.96 -1.37
N PRO A 102 10.82 1.71 -1.63
CA PRO A 102 9.64 1.68 -0.77
C PRO A 102 9.13 0.24 -0.65
N ASP A 103 8.63 -0.13 0.53
CA ASP A 103 8.07 -1.46 0.75
C ASP A 103 7.03 -1.79 -0.33
N PRO A 104 7.01 -3.02 -0.87
CA PRO A 104 5.96 -3.41 -1.80
C PRO A 104 4.62 -3.31 -1.07
N VAL A 105 3.82 -2.32 -1.47
CA VAL A 105 2.48 -2.11 -0.90
C VAL A 105 1.53 -3.09 -1.54
N GLU A 106 0.90 -3.91 -0.72
CA GLU A 106 -0.17 -4.79 -1.15
C GLU A 106 -1.48 -4.01 -1.24
N TRP A 107 -2.12 -4.01 -2.41
CA TRP A 107 -3.32 -3.22 -2.66
C TRP A 107 -4.59 -4.08 -2.72
N PHE A 108 -5.63 -3.60 -2.05
CA PHE A 108 -6.98 -4.13 -2.08
C PHE A 108 -7.92 -3.10 -2.71
N VAL A 109 -8.98 -3.54 -3.37
CA VAL A 109 -9.96 -2.70 -4.06
C VAL A 109 -11.38 -2.94 -3.56
N ALA A 110 -12.17 -1.86 -3.48
CA ALA A 110 -13.59 -1.90 -3.12
C ALA A 110 -14.46 -1.11 -4.13
N GLY A 111 -15.69 -1.61 -4.31
CA GLY A 111 -16.70 -1.04 -5.21
C GLY A 111 -16.72 -1.65 -6.62
N GLU A 112 -17.89 -1.64 -7.25
CA GLU A 112 -18.08 -1.97 -8.67
C GLU A 112 -18.76 -0.79 -9.38
N PRO A 113 -18.08 -0.11 -10.32
CA PRO A 113 -16.65 -0.22 -10.64
C PRO A 113 -15.78 0.19 -9.43
N ALA A 114 -14.50 -0.23 -9.44
CA ALA A 114 -13.55 0.05 -8.36
C ALA A 114 -13.52 1.55 -8.03
N GLN A 115 -13.70 1.89 -6.75
CA GLN A 115 -13.84 3.28 -6.28
C GLN A 115 -12.84 3.65 -5.20
N LEU A 116 -12.30 2.68 -4.48
CA LEU A 116 -11.34 2.89 -3.41
C LEU A 116 -10.31 1.77 -3.41
N MET A 117 -9.06 2.13 -3.12
CA MET A 117 -7.96 1.22 -2.88
C MET A 117 -7.45 1.39 -1.45
N LEU A 118 -7.14 0.26 -0.80
CA LEU A 118 -6.49 0.20 0.50
C LEU A 118 -5.13 -0.48 0.33
N GLY A 119 -4.05 0.21 0.68
CA GLY A 119 -2.68 -0.27 0.61
C GLY A 119 -2.17 -0.64 2.00
N LEU A 120 -1.63 -1.85 2.14
CA LEU A 120 -0.97 -2.32 3.35
C LEU A 120 0.52 -2.51 3.07
N ALA A 121 1.34 -1.61 3.64
CA ALA A 121 2.78 -1.77 3.67
C ALA A 121 3.18 -2.64 4.88
N PRO A 122 4.13 -3.58 4.74
CA PRO A 122 4.65 -4.38 5.85
C PRO A 122 5.08 -3.58 7.09
N HIS A 123 5.69 -2.39 6.90
CA HIS A 123 6.22 -1.56 7.99
C HIS A 123 5.78 -0.09 7.92
N GLY A 124 4.57 0.18 7.43
CA GLY A 124 4.08 1.55 7.21
C GLY A 124 2.63 1.77 7.63
N PRO A 125 2.18 3.04 7.70
CA PRO A 125 0.78 3.33 7.92
C PRO A 125 -0.05 2.78 6.74
N PRO A 126 -1.29 2.34 6.99
CA PRO A 126 -2.19 1.97 5.91
C PRO A 126 -2.45 3.17 5.01
N LEU A 127 -2.63 2.89 3.72
CA LEU A 127 -2.79 3.89 2.67
C LEU A 127 -4.19 3.79 2.08
N LEU A 128 -4.83 4.92 1.81
CA LEU A 128 -5.99 4.97 0.94
C LEU A 128 -5.61 5.64 -0.38
N ALA A 129 -6.09 5.08 -1.48
CA ALA A 129 -5.89 5.64 -2.80
C ALA A 129 -7.17 5.53 -3.62
N ARG A 130 -7.25 6.35 -4.67
CA ARG A 130 -8.26 6.25 -5.70
C ARG A 130 -7.73 5.30 -6.78
N PRO A 131 -8.54 4.36 -7.28
CA PRO A 131 -8.16 3.53 -8.41
C PRO A 131 -8.11 4.36 -9.70
N GLU A 132 -6.99 4.26 -10.43
CA GLU A 132 -6.87 4.71 -11.82
C GLU A 132 -6.63 3.50 -12.72
N PRO A 133 -7.53 3.19 -13.65
CA PRO A 133 -7.30 2.10 -14.58
C PRO A 133 -6.18 2.43 -15.54
N ARG A 134 -5.31 1.44 -15.73
CA ARG A 134 -4.24 1.41 -16.71
C ARG A 134 -4.26 0.06 -17.41
N TRP A 135 -3.75 0.05 -18.64
CA TRP A 135 -3.49 -1.19 -19.37
C TRP A 135 -2.01 -1.55 -19.24
N ASP A 136 -1.76 -2.77 -18.76
CA ASP A 136 -0.45 -3.40 -18.80
C ASP A 136 -0.46 -4.50 -19.85
N GLY A 137 -0.04 -4.14 -21.08
CA GLY A 137 -0.33 -4.94 -22.26
C GLY A 137 -1.83 -5.12 -22.46
N HIS A 138 -2.31 -6.37 -22.38
CA HIS A 138 -3.73 -6.72 -22.50
C HIS A 138 -4.43 -6.95 -21.15
N ARG A 139 -3.74 -6.67 -20.03
CA ARG A 139 -4.29 -6.86 -18.69
C ARG A 139 -4.73 -5.52 -18.11
N PRO A 140 -6.01 -5.36 -17.72
CA PRO A 140 -6.43 -4.19 -16.97
C PRO A 140 -5.82 -4.26 -15.56
N VAL A 141 -5.13 -3.20 -15.17
CA VAL A 141 -4.54 -3.03 -13.84
C VAL A 141 -5.03 -1.71 -13.24
N LEU A 142 -4.96 -1.58 -11.92
CA LEU A 142 -5.35 -0.36 -11.21
C LEU A 142 -4.12 0.23 -10.53
N ASP A 143 -3.74 1.43 -10.95
CA ASP A 143 -2.69 2.19 -10.28
C ASP A 143 -3.30 3.01 -9.13
N PRO A 144 -2.62 3.09 -7.98
CA PRO A 144 -3.05 3.95 -6.88
C PRO A 144 -2.78 5.42 -7.20
N ALA A 145 -3.83 6.23 -7.27
CA ALA A 145 -3.75 7.68 -7.46
C ALA A 145 -4.24 8.44 -6.22
N ASP A 146 -3.75 9.66 -6.02
CA ASP A 146 -4.11 10.51 -4.88
C ASP A 146 -3.88 9.83 -3.51
N THR A 147 -2.81 9.03 -3.41
CA THR A 147 -2.50 8.22 -2.21
C THR A 147 -2.36 9.09 -0.96
N ALA A 148 -3.02 8.67 0.12
CA ALA A 148 -3.00 9.33 1.41
C ALA A 148 -2.78 8.31 2.54
N GLU A 149 -1.90 8.64 3.48
CA GLU A 149 -1.69 7.85 4.70
C GLU A 149 -2.87 8.02 5.66
N VAL A 150 -3.28 6.93 6.29
CA VAL A 150 -4.36 6.90 7.28
C VAL A 150 -3.91 6.19 8.57
N PRO A 151 -2.91 6.73 9.29
CA PRO A 151 -2.36 6.09 10.49
C PRO A 151 -3.42 5.83 11.57
N GLY A 152 -4.46 6.68 11.65
CA GLY A 152 -5.58 6.52 12.57
C GLY A 152 -6.49 5.32 12.32
N LEU A 153 -6.27 4.55 11.25
CA LEU A 153 -6.99 3.31 10.98
C LEU A 153 -6.44 2.11 11.79
N LEU A 154 -5.15 2.16 12.17
CA LEU A 154 -4.52 1.09 12.95
C LEU A 154 -5.13 1.04 14.34
N ALA A 155 -5.60 -0.14 14.74
CA ALA A 155 -6.22 -0.39 16.04
C ALA A 155 -7.40 0.55 16.39
N CYS A 156 -8.07 1.12 15.38
CA CYS A 156 -9.25 1.95 15.60
C CYS A 156 -10.42 1.11 16.10
N THR A 157 -10.92 1.37 17.31
CA THR A 157 -12.05 0.62 17.89
C THR A 157 -13.38 1.33 17.75
N ASP A 158 -13.35 2.65 17.51
CA ASP A 158 -14.54 3.50 17.45
C ASP A 158 -14.50 4.40 16.19
N PRO A 159 -15.43 4.21 15.23
CA PRO A 159 -15.46 5.02 14.01
C PRO A 159 -15.83 6.48 14.25
N GLU A 160 -16.45 6.81 15.40
CA GLU A 160 -16.84 8.18 15.75
C GLU A 160 -15.73 8.95 16.48
N SER A 161 -14.63 8.26 16.81
CA SER A 161 -13.43 8.89 17.35
C SER A 161 -12.84 9.94 16.39
N GLU A 162 -12.05 10.87 16.91
CA GLU A 162 -11.37 11.88 16.09
C GLU A 162 -10.54 11.22 14.97
N GLN A 163 -9.87 10.11 15.27
CA GLN A 163 -9.13 9.31 14.30
C GLN A 163 -10.05 8.69 13.24
N GLY A 164 -11.19 8.13 13.64
CA GLY A 164 -12.18 7.57 12.72
C GLY A 164 -12.77 8.61 11.77
N LEU A 165 -13.04 9.82 12.28
CA LEU A 165 -13.51 10.95 11.47
C LEU A 165 -12.44 11.43 10.46
N GLN A 166 -11.17 11.45 10.84
CA GLN A 166 -10.06 11.77 9.93
C GLN A 166 -9.97 10.75 8.78
N VAL A 167 -10.02 9.44 9.09
CA VAL A 167 -10.02 8.37 8.07
C VAL A 167 -11.21 8.52 7.13
N THR A 168 -12.41 8.78 7.68
CA THR A 168 -13.64 8.99 6.92
C THR A 168 -13.54 10.19 5.98
N ALA A 169 -12.96 11.31 6.45
CA ALA A 169 -12.78 12.50 5.63
C ALA A 169 -11.86 12.26 4.43
N VAL A 170 -10.76 11.52 4.62
CA VAL A 170 -9.86 11.10 3.54
C VAL A 170 -10.58 10.20 2.54
N ARG A 171 -11.26 9.15 3.04
CA ARG A 171 -12.06 8.23 2.22
C ARG A 171 -13.07 8.99 1.37
N ASP A 172 -13.88 9.85 1.98
CA ASP A 172 -14.96 10.55 1.28
C ASP A 172 -14.41 11.52 0.23
N GLY A 173 -13.25 12.13 0.49
CA GLY A 173 -12.51 12.91 -0.51
C GLY A 173 -12.15 12.08 -1.73
N LEU A 174 -11.61 10.87 -1.53
CA LEU A 174 -11.25 9.95 -2.59
C LEU A 174 -12.48 9.44 -3.36
N LEU A 175 -13.53 9.02 -2.66
CA LEU A 175 -14.78 8.55 -3.27
C LEU A 175 -15.42 9.64 -4.13
N ARG A 176 -15.45 10.89 -3.66
CA ARG A 176 -15.95 12.02 -4.46
C ARG A 176 -15.15 12.21 -5.74
N ARG A 177 -13.82 12.08 -5.69
CA ARG A 177 -12.95 12.18 -6.88
C ARG A 177 -13.12 10.98 -7.82
N ALA A 178 -13.22 9.77 -7.28
CA ALA A 178 -13.45 8.53 -8.04
C ALA A 178 -14.76 8.59 -8.82
N ARG A 179 -15.86 8.94 -8.15
CA ARG A 179 -17.21 8.98 -8.74
C ARG A 179 -17.34 10.01 -9.87
N ARG A 180 -16.58 11.10 -9.84
CA ARG A 180 -16.54 12.09 -10.94
C ARG A 180 -15.91 11.53 -12.23
N ARG A 181 -15.21 10.41 -12.17
CA ARG A 181 -14.65 9.71 -13.33
C ARG A 181 -15.54 8.59 -13.84
N LEU A 182 -16.64 8.29 -13.16
CA LEU A 182 -17.58 7.26 -13.59
C LEU A 182 -18.62 7.84 -14.53
N VAL A 183 -18.90 7.10 -15.60
CA VAL A 183 -19.91 7.43 -16.61
C VAL A 183 -20.76 6.19 -16.88
N HIS A 184 -21.97 6.38 -17.36
CA HIS A 184 -22.78 5.26 -17.83
C HIS A 184 -22.38 4.89 -19.26
N CYS A 185 -22.22 3.60 -19.52
CA CYS A 185 -22.10 3.10 -20.88
C CYS A 185 -23.37 3.46 -21.67
N ALA A 186 -23.20 4.06 -22.86
CA ALA A 186 -24.31 4.46 -23.73
C ALA A 186 -25.16 3.29 -24.25
N LEU A 187 -24.68 2.04 -24.13
CA LEU A 187 -25.35 0.84 -24.67
C LEU A 187 -25.97 -0.04 -23.59
N CYS A 188 -25.22 -0.36 -22.53
CA CYS A 188 -25.72 -1.23 -21.44
C CYS A 188 -26.11 -0.47 -20.17
N HIS A 189 -25.88 0.85 -20.11
CA HIS A 189 -26.19 1.72 -18.98
C HIS A 189 -25.53 1.33 -17.65
N VAL A 190 -24.53 0.45 -17.68
CA VAL A 190 -23.71 0.12 -16.50
C VAL A 190 -22.70 1.24 -16.25
N LEU A 191 -22.45 1.55 -14.97
CA LEU A 191 -21.41 2.47 -14.55
C LEU A 191 -20.02 1.88 -14.85
N VAL A 192 -19.19 2.66 -15.54
CA VAL A 192 -17.82 2.30 -15.90
C VAL A 192 -16.90 3.50 -15.69
N HIS A 193 -15.60 3.24 -15.54
CA HIS A 193 -14.63 4.32 -15.52
C HIS A 193 -14.54 4.95 -16.92
N ARG A 194 -14.48 6.29 -17.00
CA ARG A 194 -14.46 7.02 -18.28
C ARG A 194 -13.30 6.63 -19.19
N ALA A 195 -12.16 6.23 -18.61
CA ALA A 195 -11.00 5.78 -19.38
C ALA A 195 -11.22 4.40 -20.02
N ASP A 196 -12.15 3.60 -19.48
CA ASP A 196 -12.51 2.27 -19.98
C ASP A 196 -13.70 2.33 -20.95
N THR A 197 -13.85 3.48 -21.61
CA THR A 197 -14.89 3.70 -22.61
C THR A 197 -14.30 4.03 -23.97
N THR A 198 -15.00 3.60 -25.01
CA THR A 198 -14.67 3.94 -26.39
C THR A 198 -15.96 4.37 -27.08
N HIS A 199 -15.98 5.61 -27.57
CA HIS A 199 -17.20 6.25 -28.10
C HIS A 199 -18.39 6.21 -27.12
N GLY A 200 -18.13 6.32 -25.82
CA GLY A 200 -19.16 6.25 -24.77
C GLY A 200 -19.68 4.85 -24.45
N ALA A 201 -19.21 3.80 -25.13
CA ALA A 201 -19.51 2.41 -24.79
C ALA A 201 -18.40 1.81 -23.92
N CYS A 202 -18.74 0.97 -22.94
CA CYS A 202 -17.75 0.17 -22.23
C CYS A 202 -17.04 -0.80 -23.19
N HIS A 203 -15.83 -1.25 -22.87
CA HIS A 203 -15.06 -2.15 -23.74
C HIS A 203 -15.82 -3.42 -24.18
N GLY A 204 -16.64 -4.02 -23.31
CA GLY A 204 -17.48 -5.17 -23.68
C GLY A 204 -18.53 -4.83 -24.74
N CYS A 205 -19.19 -3.69 -24.63
CA CYS A 205 -20.14 -3.22 -25.63
C CYS A 205 -19.45 -2.71 -26.91
N ALA A 206 -18.30 -2.05 -26.78
CA ALA A 206 -17.48 -1.60 -27.90
C ALA A 206 -17.00 -2.80 -28.75
N GLY A 207 -16.52 -3.88 -28.12
CA GLY A 207 -16.15 -5.10 -28.83
C GLY A 207 -17.34 -5.77 -29.50
N ARG A 208 -18.45 -5.92 -28.79
CA ARG A 208 -19.63 -6.62 -29.31
C ARG A 208 -20.33 -5.86 -30.45
N TRP A 209 -20.49 -4.55 -30.32
CA TRP A 209 -21.38 -3.76 -31.18
C TRP A 209 -20.63 -2.82 -32.13
N LEU A 210 -19.40 -2.42 -31.80
CA LEU A 210 -18.58 -1.52 -32.61
C LEU A 210 -17.38 -2.24 -33.26
N GLY A 211 -17.14 -3.52 -32.94
CA GLY A 211 -16.05 -4.31 -33.49
C GLY A 211 -14.65 -3.93 -32.99
N ILE A 212 -14.55 -3.29 -31.81
CA ILE A 212 -13.28 -2.78 -31.26
C ILE A 212 -12.70 -3.79 -30.24
N VAL A 213 -11.45 -4.23 -30.46
CA VAL A 213 -10.73 -5.14 -29.56
C VAL A 213 -9.73 -4.35 -28.71
N HIS A 214 -9.70 -4.61 -27.41
CA HIS A 214 -8.83 -3.97 -26.41
C HIS A 214 -7.90 -5.02 -25.79
#